data_AF-A0A2T7CI95-F1
#
_entry.id   AF-A0A2T7CI95-F1
#
_cell.length_a   1.000
_cell.length_b   1.000
_cell.length_c   1.000
_cell.angle_alpha   90.00
_cell.angle_beta   90.00
_cell.angle_gamma   90.00
#
_symmetry.space_group_name_H-M   'P 1'
#
loop_
_entity.id
_entity.type
_entity.pdbx_description
1 polymer ?
#
loop_
_entity_poly.entity_id
_entity_poly.type
_entity_poly.pdbx_seq_one_letter_code
_entity_poly.pdbx_strand_id
1 'polypeptide(L)'
;MEDEEPLRLLKELEDDTQQQDDDVVLLEDQRNSREEETEDADVSEVQRNLTEQETQADKAVTEKQIRLAATAKRRQEKQDRKSSKSSRVECMMERYIEMKSKQSEDETAQLAREKECSQAADYSIKKCVYMLSTMDVTKQEKIEAYSVFKIPENREIFLCACEDDLESALCWLRSEIV
;
A
#
# COMPACT_ATOMS: atom_id res chain seq x y z
N MET A 1 17.91 -45.03 5.29
CA MET A 1 17.93 -44.04 4.20
C MET A 1 18.15 -42.67 4.80
N GLU A 2 19.34 -42.37 5.33
CA GLU A 2 20.68 -42.61 4.70
C GLU A 2 20.61 -42.07 3.25
N ASP A 3 21.36 -41.06 2.85
CA ASP A 3 22.82 -40.94 2.92
C ASP A 3 23.16 -39.43 2.94
N GLU A 4 23.97 -38.92 3.88
CA GLU A 4 25.43 -39.05 3.98
C GLU A 4 26.17 -38.33 2.83
N GLU A 5 26.64 -37.12 3.13
CA GLU A 5 27.65 -36.43 2.32
C GLU A 5 28.93 -37.27 2.23
N PRO A 6 29.72 -37.07 1.17
CA PRO A 6 31.16 -37.10 1.35
C PRO A 6 31.83 -35.81 0.87
N LEU A 7 32.45 -35.11 1.81
CA LEU A 7 33.61 -34.26 1.55
C LEU A 7 34.81 -35.14 1.21
N ARG A 8 35.55 -34.81 0.14
CA ARG A 8 37.03 -34.92 -0.03
C ARG A 8 37.35 -34.46 -1.46
N LEU A 9 37.99 -33.31 -1.66
CA LEU A 9 39.44 -33.09 -1.55
C LEU A 9 40.21 -34.01 -2.50
N LEU A 10 40.63 -33.50 -3.66
CA LEU A 10 42.02 -33.55 -4.11
C LEU A 10 42.22 -32.70 -5.38
N LYS A 11 43.28 -31.91 -5.31
CA LYS A 11 43.89 -31.17 -6.39
C LYS A 11 44.88 -32.13 -7.03
N GLU A 12 44.60 -32.58 -8.24
CA GLU A 12 45.57 -33.35 -9.03
C GLU A 12 46.22 -32.39 -10.05
N LEU A 13 47.54 -32.33 -9.94
CA LEU A 13 48.51 -31.73 -10.84
C LEU A 13 48.84 -32.74 -11.94
N GLU A 14 49.09 -32.27 -13.16
CA GLU A 14 49.97 -32.81 -14.22
C GLU A 14 49.72 -31.90 -15.45
N ASP A 15 50.59 -30.96 -15.83
CA ASP A 15 51.95 -31.12 -16.39
C ASP A 15 52.04 -32.30 -17.36
N ASP A 16 52.12 -32.02 -18.66
CA ASP A 16 53.36 -32.29 -19.40
C ASP A 16 53.32 -31.81 -20.86
N THR A 17 54.44 -31.17 -21.21
CA THR A 17 55.22 -31.17 -22.46
C THR A 17 54.58 -31.19 -23.86
N GLN A 18 55.26 -30.45 -24.74
CA GLN A 18 55.85 -30.86 -26.03
C GLN A 18 55.84 -29.64 -26.97
N GLN A 19 56.89 -29.24 -27.70
CA GLN A 19 58.19 -29.83 -28.02
C GLN A 19 58.89 -28.73 -28.86
N GLN A 20 60.13 -28.38 -28.51
CA GLN A 20 61.31 -28.24 -29.39
C GLN A 20 61.25 -27.37 -30.66
N ASP A 21 62.35 -26.84 -31.18
CA ASP A 21 63.73 -26.54 -30.75
C ASP A 21 64.33 -25.81 -31.98
N ASP A 22 65.36 -25.02 -31.73
CA ASP A 22 66.64 -24.99 -32.47
C ASP A 22 67.15 -23.60 -32.89
N ASP A 23 68.28 -23.30 -32.24
CA ASP A 23 69.26 -22.23 -32.41
C ASP A 23 69.74 -22.03 -33.84
N VAL A 24 69.87 -20.76 -34.26
CA VAL A 24 71.01 -20.31 -35.08
C VAL A 24 71.49 -18.94 -34.60
N VAL A 25 72.69 -18.94 -34.04
CA VAL A 25 73.50 -17.79 -33.65
C VAL A 25 73.94 -16.99 -34.89
N LEU A 26 73.66 -15.68 -34.97
CA LEU A 26 74.30 -14.78 -35.94
C LEU A 26 74.62 -13.41 -35.33
N LEU A 27 75.80 -13.37 -34.71
CA LEU A 27 76.84 -12.32 -34.70
C LEU A 27 76.44 -10.88 -35.07
N GLU A 28 76.65 -9.98 -34.11
CA GLU A 28 76.96 -8.56 -34.32
C GLU A 28 77.98 -8.38 -35.44
N ASP A 29 77.55 -7.81 -36.58
CA ASP A 29 78.44 -7.42 -37.66
C ASP A 29 78.57 -5.89 -37.69
N GLN A 30 79.78 -5.45 -37.36
CA GLN A 30 80.23 -4.07 -37.35
C GLN A 30 80.70 -3.70 -38.78
N ARG A 31 80.05 -2.75 -39.47
CA ARG A 31 80.69 -1.78 -40.42
C ARG A 31 79.73 -0.80 -41.15
N ASN A 32 79.84 0.47 -40.77
CA ASN A 32 80.00 1.69 -41.60
C ASN A 32 79.23 1.84 -42.95
N SER A 33 78.24 2.76 -42.99
CA SER A 33 77.90 3.67 -44.13
C SER A 33 76.74 4.59 -43.68
N ARG A 34 76.97 5.85 -43.29
CA ARG A 34 77.12 7.10 -44.07
C ARG A 34 75.84 7.55 -44.83
N GLU A 35 75.24 8.62 -44.27
CA GLU A 35 74.45 9.73 -44.86
C GLU A 35 72.90 9.64 -45.03
N GLU A 36 72.25 10.66 -44.43
CA GLU A 36 70.92 11.31 -44.67
C GLU A 36 69.66 10.41 -44.53
N GLU A 37 68.60 10.71 -43.77
CA GLU A 37 67.76 11.90 -43.65
C GLU A 37 67.02 11.86 -42.28
N THR A 38 66.91 12.97 -41.54
CA THR A 38 66.20 13.01 -40.24
C THR A 38 65.24 14.21 -40.15
N GLU A 39 64.06 14.13 -40.76
CA GLU A 39 62.97 15.09 -40.47
C GLU A 39 61.54 14.48 -40.42
N ASP A 40 61.34 13.20 -40.77
CA ASP A 40 59.98 12.59 -40.84
C ASP A 40 59.60 11.68 -39.64
N ALA A 41 60.57 11.32 -38.78
CA ALA A 41 60.31 10.44 -37.63
C ALA A 41 59.70 11.19 -36.42
N ASP A 42 60.09 12.45 -36.22
CA ASP A 42 59.71 13.26 -35.04
C ASP A 42 58.21 13.64 -35.05
N VAL A 43 57.66 13.95 -36.23
CA VAL A 43 56.22 14.28 -36.39
C VAL A 43 55.34 13.05 -36.11
N SER A 44 55.80 11.85 -36.47
CA SER A 44 55.06 10.60 -36.28
C SER A 44 54.94 10.19 -34.80
N GLU A 45 55.98 10.46 -34.00
CA GLU A 45 56.01 10.14 -32.58
C GLU A 45 55.16 11.12 -31.75
N VAL A 46 55.22 12.42 -32.06
CA VAL A 46 54.38 13.45 -31.42
C VAL A 46 52.90 13.20 -31.68
N GLN A 47 52.53 12.81 -32.91
CA GLN A 47 51.15 12.49 -33.28
C GLN A 47 50.62 11.26 -32.53
N ARG A 48 51.45 10.21 -32.35
CA ARG A 48 51.08 9.00 -31.58
C ARG A 48 50.90 9.32 -30.10
N ASN A 49 51.81 10.09 -29.49
CA ASN A 49 51.71 10.47 -28.08
C ASN A 49 50.48 11.33 -27.78
N LEU A 50 50.13 12.27 -28.68
CA LEU A 50 48.90 13.08 -28.53
C LEU A 50 47.64 12.20 -28.61
N THR A 51 47.61 11.28 -29.58
CA THR A 51 46.48 10.35 -29.75
C THR A 51 46.33 9.39 -28.57
N GLU A 52 47.45 8.91 -28.00
CA GLU A 52 47.49 8.06 -26.80
C GLU A 52 47.07 8.81 -25.55
N GLN A 53 47.48 10.08 -25.40
CA GLN A 53 47.05 10.95 -24.31
C GLN A 53 45.56 11.28 -24.40
N GLU A 54 45.03 11.55 -25.60
CA GLU A 54 43.61 11.74 -25.85
C GLU A 54 42.80 10.47 -25.55
N THR A 55 43.25 9.29 -25.99
CA THR A 55 42.57 8.02 -25.66
C THR A 55 42.64 7.68 -24.17
N GLN A 56 43.71 8.05 -23.46
CA GLN A 56 43.83 7.84 -22.02
C GLN A 56 42.93 8.82 -21.24
N ALA A 57 42.83 10.08 -21.70
CA ALA A 57 41.90 11.07 -21.17
C ALA A 57 40.43 10.66 -21.40
N ASP A 58 40.10 10.13 -22.58
CA ASP A 58 38.76 9.62 -22.90
C ASP A 58 38.38 8.42 -22.04
N LYS A 59 39.30 7.46 -21.84
CA LYS A 59 39.09 6.34 -20.91
C LYS A 59 38.85 6.82 -19.47
N ALA A 60 39.63 7.80 -19.00
CA ALA A 60 39.45 8.38 -17.67
C ALA A 60 38.13 9.16 -17.52
N VAL A 61 37.70 9.89 -18.56
CA VAL A 61 36.39 10.57 -18.61
C VAL A 61 35.24 9.56 -18.59
N THR A 62 35.37 8.47 -19.35
CA THR A 62 34.37 7.38 -19.40
C THR A 62 34.26 6.68 -18.04
N GLU A 63 35.38 6.38 -17.39
CA GLU A 63 35.39 5.76 -16.05
C GLU A 63 34.80 6.69 -14.98
N LYS A 64 35.05 8.00 -15.08
CA LYS A 64 34.44 9.00 -14.19
C LYS A 64 32.93 9.08 -14.40
N GLN A 65 32.46 9.04 -15.65
CA GLN A 65 31.02 8.99 -15.95
C GLN A 65 30.36 7.71 -15.42
N ILE A 66 30.99 6.55 -15.57
CA ILE A 66 30.50 5.27 -15.03
C ILE A 66 30.38 5.34 -13.50
N ARG A 67 31.39 5.89 -12.81
CA ARG A 67 31.36 6.07 -11.34
C ARG A 67 30.26 7.04 -10.88
N LEU A 68 30.03 8.12 -11.62
CA LEU A 68 28.94 9.06 -11.33
C LEU A 68 27.56 8.42 -11.56
N ALA A 69 27.38 7.65 -12.64
CA ALA A 69 26.15 6.92 -12.90
C ALA A 69 25.87 5.85 -11.83
N ALA A 70 26.89 5.11 -11.40
CA ALA A 70 26.76 4.09 -10.34
C ALA A 70 26.38 4.72 -8.99
N THR A 71 26.96 5.87 -8.64
CA THR A 71 26.60 6.60 -7.41
C THR A 71 25.22 7.23 -7.47
N ALA A 72 24.78 7.72 -8.64
CA ALA A 72 23.42 8.21 -8.86
C ALA A 72 22.38 7.08 -8.70
N LYS A 73 22.60 5.93 -9.35
CA LYS A 73 21.72 4.74 -9.23
C LYS A 73 21.56 4.29 -7.78
N ARG A 74 22.67 4.22 -7.03
CA ARG A 74 22.66 3.83 -5.61
C ARG A 74 21.94 4.83 -4.71
N ARG A 75 21.90 6.12 -5.09
CA ARG A 75 21.11 7.15 -4.39
C ARG A 75 19.63 7.02 -4.69
N GLN A 76 19.26 6.76 -5.95
CA GLN A 76 17.88 6.55 -6.37
C GLN A 76 17.27 5.30 -5.72
N GLU A 77 17.95 4.15 -5.74
CA GLU A 77 17.50 2.93 -5.08
C GLU A 77 17.25 3.12 -3.57
N LYS A 78 18.07 3.96 -2.90
CA LYS A 78 17.87 4.29 -1.48
C LYS A 78 16.66 5.19 -1.24
N GLN A 79 16.33 6.07 -2.18
CA GLN A 79 15.13 6.90 -2.10
C GLN A 79 13.87 6.10 -2.41
N ASP A 80 13.88 5.26 -3.44
CA ASP A 80 12.75 4.38 -3.80
C ASP A 80 12.42 3.40 -2.67
N ARG A 81 13.44 2.86 -2.00
CA ARG A 81 13.24 2.02 -0.81
C ARG A 81 12.67 2.78 0.39
N LYS A 82 12.90 4.10 0.50
CA LYS A 82 12.33 4.93 1.57
C LYS A 82 10.89 5.32 1.25
N SER A 83 10.60 5.73 0.02
CA SER A 83 9.25 6.07 -0.42
C SER A 83 8.32 4.85 -0.39
N SER A 84 8.79 3.67 -0.80
CA SER A 84 8.02 2.42 -0.74
C SER A 84 7.64 2.04 0.70
N LYS A 85 8.51 2.27 1.68
CA LYS A 85 8.21 2.06 3.10
C LYS A 85 7.19 3.07 3.64
N SER A 86 7.30 4.35 3.25
CA SER A 86 6.33 5.40 3.60
C SER A 86 4.94 5.06 3.04
N SER A 87 4.87 4.72 1.76
CA SER A 87 3.64 4.32 1.06
C SER A 87 2.95 3.13 1.72
N ARG A 88 3.71 2.12 2.19
CA ARG A 88 3.13 0.98 2.92
C ARG A 88 2.51 1.40 4.25
N VAL A 89 3.14 2.32 4.98
CA VAL A 89 2.60 2.83 6.26
C VAL A 89 1.36 3.69 6.02
N GLU A 90 1.39 4.55 5.01
CA GLU A 90 0.25 5.38 4.58
C GLU A 90 -0.96 4.51 4.20
N CYS A 91 -0.76 3.46 3.41
CA CYS A 91 -1.82 2.53 3.04
C CYS A 91 -2.44 1.79 4.26
N MET A 92 -1.61 1.40 5.23
CA MET A 92 -2.11 0.78 6.46
C MET A 92 -2.90 1.77 7.33
N MET A 93 -2.46 3.04 7.39
CA MET A 93 -3.15 4.09 8.14
C MET A 93 -4.47 4.48 7.47
N GLU A 94 -4.50 4.57 6.15
CA GLU A 94 -5.73 4.81 5.38
C GLU A 94 -6.77 3.71 5.63
N ARG A 95 -6.36 2.44 5.55
CA ARG A 95 -7.23 1.30 5.87
C ARG A 95 -7.70 1.31 7.34
N TYR A 96 -6.86 1.74 8.27
CA TYR A 96 -7.26 1.87 9.69
C TYR A 96 -8.32 2.96 9.87
N ILE A 97 -8.13 4.12 9.26
CA ILE A 97 -9.09 5.23 9.31
C ILE A 97 -10.41 4.80 8.69
N GLU A 98 -10.39 4.17 7.52
CA GLU A 98 -11.59 3.64 6.84
C GLU A 98 -12.33 2.63 7.73
N MET A 99 -11.61 1.68 8.32
CA MET A 99 -12.19 0.69 9.24
C MET A 99 -12.81 1.35 10.47
N LYS A 100 -12.14 2.34 11.08
CA LYS A 100 -12.67 3.06 12.25
C LYS A 100 -13.89 3.93 11.89
N SER A 101 -13.88 4.58 10.73
CA SER A 101 -15.04 5.35 10.22
C SER A 101 -16.23 4.43 10.01
N LYS A 102 -16.02 3.34 9.26
CA LYS A 102 -17.06 2.34 8.99
C LYS A 102 -17.60 1.72 10.27
N GLN A 103 -16.73 1.39 11.23
CA GLN A 103 -17.16 0.89 12.54
C GLN A 103 -18.10 1.87 13.23
N SER A 104 -17.78 3.17 13.25
CA SER A 104 -18.63 4.18 13.90
C SER A 104 -19.98 4.37 13.20
N GLU A 105 -20.00 4.26 11.87
CA GLU A 105 -21.23 4.34 11.07
C GLU A 105 -22.12 3.10 11.30
N ASP A 106 -21.53 1.91 11.27
CA ASP A 106 -22.24 0.64 11.50
C ASP A 106 -22.80 0.57 12.93
N GLU A 107 -22.04 1.00 13.95
CA GLU A 107 -22.49 1.08 15.34
C GLU A 107 -23.67 2.05 15.51
N THR A 108 -23.59 3.24 14.89
CA THR A 108 -24.68 4.22 14.94
C THR A 108 -25.94 3.71 14.24
N ALA A 109 -25.79 3.08 13.07
CA ALA A 109 -26.90 2.50 12.32
C ALA A 109 -27.51 1.28 13.01
N GLN A 110 -26.72 0.51 13.75
CA GLN A 110 -27.21 -0.61 14.54
C GLN A 110 -27.98 -0.12 15.77
N LEU A 111 -27.47 0.86 16.50
CA LEU A 111 -28.17 1.47 17.63
C LEU A 111 -29.51 2.10 17.22
N ALA A 112 -29.57 2.77 16.06
CA ALA A 112 -30.81 3.29 15.51
C ALA A 112 -31.82 2.17 15.22
N ARG A 113 -31.39 1.10 14.55
CA ARG A 113 -32.25 -0.06 14.22
C ARG A 113 -32.71 -0.84 15.45
N GLU A 114 -31.85 -1.02 16.46
CA GLU A 114 -32.20 -1.68 17.71
C GLU A 114 -33.21 -0.86 18.53
N LYS A 115 -33.06 0.48 18.52
CA LYS A 115 -34.04 1.40 19.13
C LYS A 115 -35.39 1.29 18.44
N GLU A 116 -35.44 1.34 17.10
CA GLU A 116 -36.69 1.18 16.34
C GLU A 116 -37.34 -0.20 16.56
N CYS A 117 -36.54 -1.27 16.62
CA CYS A 117 -37.05 -2.63 16.85
C CYS A 117 -37.64 -2.80 18.26
N SER A 118 -36.98 -2.23 19.27
CA SER A 118 -37.47 -2.22 20.65
C SER A 118 -38.71 -1.34 20.79
N GLN A 119 -38.70 -0.15 20.18
CA GLN A 119 -39.84 0.77 20.14
C GLN A 119 -41.07 0.18 19.46
N ALA A 120 -40.91 -0.67 18.43
CA ALA A 120 -42.03 -1.30 17.74
C ALA A 120 -42.86 -2.22 18.67
N ALA A 121 -42.21 -2.89 19.63
CA ALA A 121 -42.91 -3.66 20.67
C ALA A 121 -43.55 -2.74 21.72
N ASP A 122 -42.84 -1.69 22.10
CA ASP A 122 -43.28 -0.70 23.09
C ASP A 122 -44.49 0.10 22.63
N TYR A 123 -44.67 0.29 21.31
CA TYR A 123 -45.81 0.99 20.70
C TYR A 123 -46.76 0.07 19.94
N SER A 124 -46.97 -1.16 20.45
CA SER A 124 -47.87 -2.12 19.81
C SER A 124 -49.35 -1.74 19.94
N ILE A 125 -50.16 -2.13 18.94
CA ILE A 125 -51.64 -1.97 18.98
C ILE A 125 -52.22 -2.62 20.23
N LYS A 126 -51.71 -3.81 20.62
CA LYS A 126 -52.17 -4.52 21.82
C LYS A 126 -51.99 -3.67 23.09
N LYS A 127 -50.86 -2.97 23.23
CA LYS A 127 -50.59 -2.08 24.36
C LYS A 127 -51.51 -0.85 24.31
N CYS A 128 -51.73 -0.25 23.15
CA CYS A 128 -52.69 0.85 22.98
C CYS A 128 -54.10 0.45 23.43
N VAL A 129 -54.58 -0.72 23.00
CA VAL A 129 -55.90 -1.26 23.39
C VAL A 129 -55.97 -1.54 24.89
N TYR A 130 -54.90 -2.07 25.49
CA TYR A 130 -54.82 -2.28 26.93
C TYR A 130 -54.93 -0.95 27.70
N MET A 131 -54.12 0.06 27.34
CA MET A 131 -54.15 1.38 27.97
C MET A 131 -55.49 2.08 27.77
N LEU A 132 -56.06 2.00 26.56
CA LEU A 132 -57.40 2.54 26.28
C LEU A 132 -58.48 1.86 27.14
N SER A 133 -58.30 0.59 27.51
CA SER A 133 -59.25 -0.13 28.35
C SER A 133 -59.21 0.29 29.82
N THR A 134 -58.14 0.93 30.28
CA THR A 134 -58.01 1.45 31.65
C THR A 134 -58.54 2.88 31.80
N MET A 135 -58.85 3.55 30.70
CA MET A 135 -59.37 4.92 30.66
C MET A 135 -60.90 4.96 30.60
N ASP A 136 -61.50 6.10 30.95
CA ASP A 136 -62.94 6.33 30.82
C ASP A 136 -63.31 6.75 29.39
N VAL A 137 -63.54 5.73 28.55
CA VAL A 137 -63.90 5.85 27.14
C VAL A 137 -65.18 5.09 26.84
N THR A 138 -66.07 5.74 26.09
CA THR A 138 -67.31 5.15 25.60
C THR A 138 -67.04 4.07 24.54
N LYS A 139 -68.03 3.21 24.29
CA LYS A 139 -67.92 2.16 23.26
C LYS A 139 -67.68 2.73 21.86
N GLN A 140 -68.26 3.89 21.56
CA GLN A 140 -68.09 4.56 20.27
C GLN A 140 -66.66 5.08 20.10
N GLU A 141 -66.16 5.82 21.09
CA GLU A 141 -64.78 6.32 21.10
C GLU A 141 -63.77 5.16 20.99
N LYS A 142 -64.03 4.01 21.61
CA LYS A 142 -63.16 2.83 21.47
C LYS A 142 -63.07 2.31 20.03
N ILE A 143 -64.18 2.29 19.30
CA ILE A 143 -64.21 1.83 17.92
C ILE A 143 -63.43 2.81 17.03
N GLU A 144 -63.62 4.11 17.23
CA GLU A 144 -62.95 5.16 16.47
C GLU A 144 -61.44 5.20 16.78
N ALA A 145 -61.05 5.02 18.04
CA ALA A 145 -59.65 4.92 18.45
C ALA A 145 -58.90 3.77 17.75
N TYR A 146 -59.58 2.67 17.42
CA TYR A 146 -58.93 1.58 16.67
C TYR A 146 -58.51 2.01 15.26
N SER A 147 -59.17 3.01 14.67
CA SER A 147 -58.73 3.58 13.39
C SER A 147 -57.49 4.45 13.57
N VAL A 148 -57.46 5.26 14.63
CA VAL A 148 -56.31 6.10 15.02
C VAL A 148 -55.06 5.24 15.25
N PHE A 149 -55.19 4.11 15.96
CA PHE A 149 -54.07 3.21 16.25
C PHE A 149 -53.54 2.41 15.06
N LYS A 150 -54.13 2.53 13.86
CA LYS A 150 -53.54 1.95 12.64
C LYS A 150 -52.25 2.65 12.24
N ILE A 151 -52.16 3.95 12.56
CA ILE A 151 -50.99 4.79 12.27
C ILE A 151 -49.95 4.56 13.39
N PRO A 152 -48.73 4.10 13.07
CA PRO A 152 -47.71 3.80 14.08
C PRO A 152 -47.33 5.03 14.91
N GLU A 153 -47.23 6.22 14.28
CA GLU A 153 -46.93 7.48 14.95
C GLU A 153 -48.00 7.84 15.98
N ASN A 154 -49.27 7.62 15.65
CA ASN A 154 -50.38 7.86 16.57
C ASN A 154 -50.34 6.91 17.79
N ARG A 155 -49.82 5.69 17.63
CA ARG A 155 -49.61 4.77 18.76
C ARG A 155 -48.51 5.27 19.68
N GLU A 156 -47.41 5.75 19.11
CA GLU A 156 -46.30 6.31 19.86
C GLU A 156 -46.75 7.54 20.66
N ILE A 157 -47.41 8.50 20.01
CA ILE A 157 -47.93 9.72 20.68
C ILE A 157 -48.87 9.35 21.82
N PHE A 158 -49.85 8.46 21.58
CA PHE A 158 -50.78 8.03 22.60
C PHE A 158 -50.08 7.40 23.82
N LEU A 159 -49.17 6.45 23.58
CA LEU A 159 -48.52 5.72 24.65
C LEU A 159 -47.50 6.56 25.41
N CYS A 160 -46.79 7.48 24.74
CA CYS A 160 -45.94 8.47 25.40
C CYS A 160 -46.78 9.42 26.27
N ALA A 161 -47.90 9.93 25.76
CA ALA A 161 -48.79 10.77 26.56
C ALA A 161 -49.35 10.01 27.79
N CYS A 162 -49.59 8.70 27.67
CA CYS A 162 -50.03 7.86 28.79
C CYS A 162 -48.97 7.69 29.89
N GLU A 163 -47.67 7.82 29.58
CA GLU A 163 -46.61 7.74 30.58
C GLU A 163 -46.62 8.95 31.52
N ASP A 164 -47.01 10.11 31.00
CA ASP A 164 -47.11 11.36 31.76
C ASP A 164 -48.48 11.50 32.46
N ASP A 165 -49.58 11.47 31.69
CA ASP A 165 -50.93 11.70 32.19
C ASP A 165 -52.00 11.07 31.27
N LEU A 166 -52.84 10.21 31.85
CA LEU A 166 -53.91 9.52 31.13
C LEU A 166 -54.98 10.49 30.60
N GLU A 167 -55.26 11.58 31.30
CA GLU A 167 -56.27 12.56 30.87
C GLU A 167 -55.79 13.34 29.64
N SER A 168 -54.53 13.76 29.63
CA SER A 168 -53.90 14.41 28.48
C SER A 168 -53.86 13.50 27.25
N ALA A 169 -53.55 12.21 27.45
CA ALA A 169 -53.61 11.21 26.37
C ALA A 169 -55.03 11.03 25.82
N LEU A 170 -56.03 11.02 26.70
CA LEU A 170 -57.44 10.93 26.34
C LEU A 170 -57.93 12.18 25.58
N CYS A 171 -57.56 13.37 26.04
CA CYS A 171 -57.85 14.63 25.37
C CYS A 171 -57.27 14.66 23.95
N TRP A 172 -56.01 14.24 23.80
CA TRP A 172 -55.39 14.12 22.48
C TRP A 172 -56.15 13.12 21.59
N LEU A 173 -56.46 11.93 22.12
CA LEU A 173 -57.16 10.89 21.35
C LEU A 173 -58.54 11.37 20.87
N ARG A 174 -59.29 12.09 21.71
CA ARG A 174 -60.57 12.70 21.36
C ARG A 174 -60.45 13.77 20.29
N SER A 175 -59.33 14.49 20.23
CA SER A 175 -59.09 15.47 19.17
C SER A 175 -58.78 14.82 17.82
N GLU A 176 -58.24 13.60 17.83
CA GLU A 176 -57.84 12.84 16.63
C GLU A 176 -59.00 12.02 16.04
N ILE A 177 -60.00 11.67 16.85
CA ILE A 177 -61.18 10.88 16.47
C ILE A 177 -62.20 11.69 15.62
N VAL A 178 -62.06 13.01 15.56
CA VAL A 178 -63.02 13.96 14.96
C VAL A 178 -63.08 13.89 13.43
#